data_AF-A0A933YRQ7-F1
#
_entry.id   AF-A0A933YRQ7-F1
#
_cell.length_a   1.000
_cell.length_b   1.000
_cell.length_c   1.000
_cell.angle_alpha   90.00
_cell.angle_beta   90.00
_cell.angle_gamma   90.00
#
_symmetry.space_group_name_H-M   'P 1'
#
loop_
_entity.id
_entity.type
_entity.pdbx_description
1 polymer ?
#
loop_
_entity_poly.entity_id
_entity_poly.type
_entity_poly.pdbx_seq_one_letter_code
_entity_poly.pdbx_strand_id
1 'polypeptide(L)'
;MKNTRLARRYAQAVMIAAEASKAIDSVANDLDVIKRAYESSRDLRRFTESPIISVEKKRLVFRELFSRQVTPLTMSFLELITEKQRESSLLEIIEQYHALRDAAYGIINIDVASAVEISSDQEKNLSQKLEQHTRKKVRVRFSLDKALKG
;
A
#
# COMPACT_ATOMS: atom_id res chain seq x y z
N MET A 1 3.27 -15.32 -7.90
CA MET A 1 3.31 -15.63 -6.45
C MET A 1 3.60 -14.33 -5.71
N LYS A 2 2.74 -13.91 -4.76
CA LYS A 2 2.97 -12.71 -3.95
C LYS A 2 4.34 -12.85 -3.26
N ASN A 3 5.30 -12.02 -3.60
CA ASN A 3 6.65 -12.09 -3.04
C ASN A 3 6.72 -11.30 -1.71
N THR A 4 5.84 -11.68 -0.78
CA THR A 4 5.52 -10.92 0.44
C THR A 4 6.74 -10.62 1.30
N ARG A 5 7.71 -11.55 1.38
CA ARG A 5 8.95 -11.34 2.14
C ARG A 5 9.82 -10.23 1.54
N LEU A 6 9.95 -10.22 0.22
CA LEU A 6 10.70 -9.19 -0.50
C LEU A 6 10.00 -7.85 -0.37
N ALA A 7 8.69 -7.82 -0.61
CA ALA A 7 7.88 -6.62 -0.49
C ALA A 7 8.01 -5.98 0.91
N ARG A 8 7.91 -6.80 1.97
CA ARG A 8 8.05 -6.35 3.35
C ARG A 8 9.44 -5.75 3.63
N ARG A 9 10.52 -6.32 3.07
CA ARG A 9 11.88 -5.79 3.25
C ARG A 9 12.04 -4.40 2.64
N TYR A 10 11.53 -4.19 1.42
CA TYR A 10 11.58 -2.87 0.78
C TYR A 10 10.64 -1.87 1.45
N ALA A 11 9.45 -2.30 1.86
CA ALA A 11 8.53 -1.47 2.63
C ALA A 11 9.14 -1.01 3.96
N GLN A 12 9.85 -1.89 4.68
CA GLN A 12 10.60 -1.52 5.88
C GLN A 12 11.70 -0.52 5.59
N ALA A 13 12.46 -0.71 4.50
CA ALA A 13 13.54 0.20 4.14
C ALA A 13 13.04 1.63 3.89
N VAL A 14 11.94 1.78 3.11
CA VAL A 14 11.35 3.10 2.87
C VAL A 14 10.64 3.65 4.10
N MET A 15 10.07 2.81 4.97
CA MET A 15 9.51 3.23 6.27
C MET A 15 10.58 3.83 7.18
N ILE A 16 11.73 3.18 7.32
CA ILE A 16 12.86 3.71 8.12
C ILE A 16 13.32 5.06 7.57
N ALA A 17 13.45 5.18 6.24
CA ALA A 17 13.84 6.45 5.62
C ALA A 17 12.77 7.55 5.82
N ALA A 18 11.49 7.17 5.75
CA ALA A 18 10.37 8.08 5.99
C ALA A 18 10.28 8.52 7.46
N GLU A 19 10.53 7.63 8.42
CA GLU A 19 10.61 7.93 9.86
C GLU A 19 11.73 8.94 10.14
N ALA A 20 12.94 8.68 9.63
CA ALA A 20 14.08 9.57 9.77
C ALA A 20 13.81 10.97 9.19
N SER A 21 13.01 11.05 8.13
CA SER A 21 12.65 12.30 7.46
C SER A 21 11.32 12.90 7.93
N LYS A 22 10.66 12.31 8.93
CA LYS A 22 9.29 12.68 9.38
C LYS A 22 8.27 12.76 8.24
N ALA A 23 8.38 11.87 7.26
CA ALA A 23 7.65 11.88 5.99
C ALA A 23 6.73 10.67 5.81
N ILE A 24 6.39 9.94 6.87
CA ILE A 24 5.58 8.70 6.81
C ILE A 24 4.27 8.90 6.03
N ASP A 25 3.49 9.91 6.39
CA ASP A 25 2.21 10.18 5.72
C ASP A 25 2.39 10.71 4.30
N SER A 26 3.43 11.50 4.07
CA SER A 26 3.78 12.02 2.73
C SER A 26 4.10 10.88 1.77
N VAL A 27 4.95 9.94 2.20
CA VAL A 27 5.30 8.75 1.42
C VAL A 27 4.06 7.87 1.22
N ALA A 28 3.22 7.69 2.23
CA ALA A 28 1.98 6.93 2.07
C ALA A 28 1.08 7.51 0.96
N ASN A 29 0.89 8.84 0.96
CA ASN A 29 0.08 9.52 -0.04
C ASN A 29 0.70 9.41 -1.45
N ASP A 30 2.02 9.55 -1.56
CA ASP A 30 2.73 9.35 -2.83
C ASP A 30 2.54 7.93 -3.37
N LEU A 31 2.66 6.93 -2.49
CA LEU A 31 2.45 5.52 -2.84
C LEU A 31 1.00 5.25 -3.26
N ASP A 32 0.01 5.93 -2.68
CA ASP A 32 -1.38 5.88 -3.11
C ASP A 32 -1.60 6.51 -4.50
N VAL A 33 -0.87 7.57 -4.85
CA VAL A 33 -0.87 8.13 -6.21
C VAL A 33 -0.32 7.10 -7.21
N ILE A 34 0.82 6.49 -6.89
CA ILE A 34 1.45 5.48 -7.73
C ILE A 34 0.54 4.26 -7.89
N LYS A 35 -0.05 3.77 -6.80
CA LYS A 35 -0.99 2.64 -6.82
C LYS A 35 -2.16 2.91 -7.77
N ARG A 36 -2.79 4.08 -7.67
CA ARG A 36 -3.90 4.47 -8.57
C ARG A 36 -3.49 4.49 -10.03
N ALA A 37 -2.28 4.98 -10.34
CA ALA A 37 -1.75 4.96 -11.70
C ALA A 37 -1.56 3.51 -12.23
N TYR A 38 -1.10 2.58 -11.39
CA TYR A 38 -0.98 1.17 -11.75
C TYR A 38 -2.32 0.48 -11.92
N GLU A 39 -3.30 0.79 -11.07
CA GLU A 39 -4.63 0.20 -11.14
C GLU A 39 -5.39 0.65 -12.39
N SER A 40 -5.24 1.93 -12.76
CA SER A 40 -5.89 2.54 -13.93
C SER A 40 -5.21 2.23 -15.28
N SER A 41 -3.92 1.89 -15.30
CA SER A 41 -3.18 1.64 -16.55
C SER A 41 -2.67 0.20 -16.66
N ARG A 42 -3.29 -0.57 -17.58
CA ARG A 42 -2.80 -1.93 -17.92
C ARG A 42 -1.41 -1.89 -18.54
N ASP A 43 -1.10 -0.85 -19.31
CA ASP A 43 0.18 -0.71 -19.98
C ASP A 43 1.30 -0.42 -18.98
N LEU A 44 1.03 0.38 -17.93
CA LEU A 44 1.99 0.61 -16.86
C LEU A 44 2.32 -0.68 -16.09
N ARG A 45 1.31 -1.52 -15.83
CA ARG A 45 1.54 -2.85 -15.22
C ARG A 45 2.43 -3.74 -16.11
N ARG A 46 2.07 -3.88 -17.39
CA ARG A 46 2.86 -4.67 -18.35
C ARG A 46 4.29 -4.15 -18.49
N PHE A 47 4.45 -2.83 -18.49
CA PHE A 47 5.75 -2.16 -18.54
C PHE A 47 6.65 -2.58 -17.37
N THR A 48 6.09 -2.64 -16.15
CA THR A 48 6.85 -3.05 -14.97
C THR A 48 7.23 -4.51 -14.95
N GLU A 49 6.32 -5.37 -15.43
CA GLU A 49 6.53 -6.81 -15.49
C GLU A 49 7.48 -7.22 -16.63
N SER A 50 7.67 -6.37 -17.64
CA SER A 50 8.48 -6.69 -18.81
C SER A 50 9.97 -6.73 -18.48
N PRO A 51 10.66 -7.88 -18.67
CA PRO A 51 12.11 -7.99 -18.46
C PRO A 51 12.92 -7.45 -19.66
N ILE A 52 12.26 -7.18 -20.79
CA ILE A 52 12.92 -6.76 -22.05
C ILE A 52 13.26 -5.26 -22.01
N ILE A 53 12.51 -4.48 -21.23
CA ILE A 53 12.73 -3.03 -21.12
C ILE A 53 13.89 -2.78 -20.17
N SER A 54 14.90 -2.05 -20.63
CA SER A 54 16.07 -1.73 -19.82
C SER A 54 15.70 -0.93 -18.57
N VAL A 55 16.46 -1.16 -17.49
CA VAL A 55 16.33 -0.45 -16.21
C VAL A 55 16.38 1.07 -16.42
N GLU A 56 17.26 1.56 -17.28
CA GLU A 56 17.40 2.99 -17.60
C GLU A 56 16.12 3.56 -18.21
N LYS A 57 15.54 2.86 -19.18
CA LYS A 57 14.27 3.27 -19.81
C LYS A 57 13.12 3.23 -18.81
N LYS A 58 13.10 2.24 -17.91
CA LYS A 58 12.12 2.18 -16.80
C LYS A 58 12.21 3.39 -15.88
N ARG A 59 13.43 3.75 -15.45
CA ARG A 59 13.66 4.91 -14.60
C ARG A 59 13.24 6.22 -15.26
N LEU A 60 13.54 6.40 -16.54
CA LEU A 60 13.13 7.60 -17.28
C LEU A 60 11.61 7.76 -17.32
N VAL A 61 10.88 6.70 -17.69
CA VAL A 61 9.41 6.73 -17.74
C VAL A 61 8.83 7.01 -16.36
N PHE A 62 9.34 6.35 -15.30
CA PHE A 62 8.86 6.63 -13.95
C PHE A 62 9.11 8.06 -13.49
N ARG A 63 10.27 8.61 -13.84
CA ARG A 63 10.58 10.02 -13.54
C ARG A 63 9.63 10.95 -14.29
N GLU A 64 9.36 10.71 -15.57
CA GLU A 64 8.41 11.52 -16.34
C GLU A 64 6.98 11.46 -15.76
N LEU A 65 6.55 10.29 -15.31
CA LEU A 65 5.20 10.09 -14.75
C LEU A 65 5.05 10.71 -13.36
N PHE A 66 6.03 10.52 -12.48
CA PHE A 66 5.83 10.74 -11.04
C PHE A 66 6.66 11.88 -10.44
N SER A 67 7.74 12.35 -11.07
CA SER A 67 8.67 13.32 -10.44
C SER A 67 8.03 14.64 -9.99
N ARG A 68 6.90 15.03 -10.60
CA ARG A 68 6.15 16.25 -10.23
C ARG A 68 5.01 15.99 -9.25
N GLN A 69 4.68 14.73 -8.98
CA GLN A 69 3.53 14.32 -8.18
C GLN A 69 3.95 13.71 -6.83
N VAL A 70 5.16 13.18 -6.73
CA VAL A 70 5.67 12.52 -5.53
C VAL A 70 6.89 13.23 -4.97
N THR A 71 7.15 13.03 -3.68
CA THR A 71 8.33 13.59 -3.02
C THR A 71 9.65 13.02 -3.55
N PRO A 72 10.77 13.74 -3.39
CA PRO A 72 12.10 13.23 -3.78
C PRO A 72 12.47 11.91 -3.09
N LEU A 73 12.01 11.70 -1.85
CA LEU A 73 12.21 10.46 -1.11
C LEU A 73 11.51 9.28 -1.80
N THR A 74 10.23 9.44 -2.15
CA THR A 74 9.47 8.40 -2.86
C THR A 74 10.02 8.16 -4.26
N MET A 75 10.42 9.21 -4.97
CA MET A 75 11.05 9.07 -6.29
C MET A 75 12.38 8.30 -6.21
N SER A 76 13.22 8.61 -5.21
CA SER A 76 14.49 7.90 -4.98
C SER A 76 14.25 6.42 -4.65
N PHE A 77 13.22 6.13 -3.85
CA PHE A 77 12.80 4.75 -3.58
C PHE A 77 12.37 4.03 -4.86
N LEU A 78 11.59 4.68 -5.72
CA LEU A 78 11.11 4.12 -6.98
C LEU A 78 12.26 3.84 -7.95
N GLU A 79 13.27 4.72 -8.00
CA GLU A 79 14.49 4.49 -8.76
C GLU A 79 15.30 3.31 -8.21
N LEU A 80 15.45 3.21 -6.89
CA LEU A 80 16.17 2.13 -6.23
C LEU A 80 15.54 0.76 -6.52
N ILE A 81 14.22 0.62 -6.37
CA ILE A 81 13.57 -0.67 -6.65
C ILE A 81 13.68 -1.06 -8.13
N THR A 82 13.66 -0.07 -9.02
CA THR A 82 13.83 -0.28 -10.47
C THR A 82 15.25 -0.73 -10.79
N GLU A 83 16.26 -0.12 -10.15
CA GLU A 83 17.65 -0.54 -10.26
C GLU A 83 17.86 -1.98 -9.79
N LYS A 84 17.15 -2.38 -8.72
CA LYS A 84 17.18 -3.75 -8.20
C LYS A 84 16.23 -4.71 -8.92
N GLN A 85 15.58 -4.27 -10.00
CA GLN A 85 14.63 -5.05 -10.80
C GLN A 85 13.47 -5.63 -9.97
N ARG A 86 12.96 -4.85 -9.00
CA ARG A 86 11.89 -5.21 -8.06
C ARG A 86 10.59 -4.42 -8.26
N GLU A 87 10.52 -3.62 -9.31
CA GLU A 87 9.34 -2.82 -9.69
C GLU A 87 8.09 -3.67 -9.96
N SER A 88 8.25 -4.94 -10.38
CA SER A 88 7.13 -5.87 -10.54
C SER A 88 6.43 -6.22 -9.23
N SER A 89 7.08 -6.01 -8.08
CA SER A 89 6.50 -6.20 -6.74
C SER A 89 6.03 -4.88 -6.09
N LEU A 90 5.90 -3.81 -6.87
CA LEU A 90 5.60 -2.48 -6.33
C LEU A 90 4.25 -2.43 -5.62
N LEU A 91 3.22 -3.08 -6.16
CA LEU A 91 1.91 -3.11 -5.50
C LEU A 91 1.98 -3.81 -4.14
N GLU A 92 2.67 -4.94 -4.05
CA GLU A 92 2.85 -5.63 -2.77
C GLU A 92 3.69 -4.79 -1.79
N ILE A 93 4.71 -4.08 -2.27
CA ILE A 93 5.50 -3.16 -1.44
C ILE A 93 4.60 -2.07 -0.85
N ILE A 94 3.73 -1.47 -1.66
CA ILE A 94 2.81 -0.42 -1.22
C ILE A 94 1.87 -0.97 -0.14
N GLU A 95 1.28 -2.14 -0.35
CA GLU A 95 0.42 -2.80 0.64
C GLU A 95 1.16 -3.03 1.97
N GLN A 96 2.41 -3.53 1.91
CA GLN A 96 3.21 -3.74 3.11
C GLN A 96 3.58 -2.42 3.80
N TYR A 97 3.79 -1.33 3.05
CA TYR A 97 4.06 -0.02 3.63
C TYR A 97 2.88 0.49 4.45
N HIS A 98 1.65 0.40 3.93
CA HIS A 98 0.46 0.79 4.68
C HIS A 98 0.27 -0.07 5.93
N ALA A 99 0.53 -1.38 5.84
CA ALA A 99 0.47 -2.26 7.00
C ALA A 99 1.48 -1.86 8.10
N LEU A 100 2.71 -1.47 7.72
CA LEU A 100 3.72 -0.98 8.66
C LEU A 100 3.33 0.37 9.25
N ARG A 101 2.80 1.29 8.45
CA ARG A 101 2.29 2.59 8.92
C ARG A 101 1.16 2.42 9.94
N ASP A 102 0.18 1.58 9.61
CA ASP A 102 -0.94 1.30 10.51
C ASP A 102 -0.43 0.68 11.82
N ALA A 103 0.51 -0.26 11.75
CA ALA A 103 1.15 -0.82 12.95
C ALA A 103 1.88 0.24 13.79
N ALA A 104 2.60 1.18 13.15
CA ALA A 104 3.29 2.29 13.82
C ALA A 104 2.31 3.24 14.53
N TYR A 105 1.11 3.45 13.97
CA TYR A 105 0.04 4.24 14.60
C TYR A 105 -0.85 3.43 15.55
N GLY A 106 -0.54 2.16 15.79
CA GLY A 106 -1.37 1.29 16.62
C GLY A 106 -2.77 1.05 16.06
N ILE A 107 -2.93 1.13 14.73
CA ILE A 107 -4.16 0.85 14.00
C ILE A 107 -4.18 -0.63 13.64
N ILE A 108 -5.25 -1.32 14.01
CA ILE A 108 -5.53 -2.70 13.58
C ILE A 108 -6.58 -2.64 12.46
N ASN A 109 -6.25 -3.19 11.30
CA ASN A 109 -7.24 -3.42 10.24
C ASN A 109 -7.94 -4.75 10.50
N ILE A 110 -9.28 -4.74 10.57
CA ILE A 110 -10.10 -5.95 10.77
C ILE A 110 -11.07 -6.07 9.60
N ASP A 111 -10.98 -7.17 8.85
CA ASP A 111 -11.97 -7.51 7.83
C ASP A 111 -13.15 -8.25 8.49
N VAL A 112 -14.36 -7.72 8.37
CA VAL A 112 -15.59 -8.33 8.88
C VAL A 112 -16.44 -8.75 7.68
N ALA A 113 -16.63 -10.05 7.51
CA ALA A 113 -17.55 -10.60 6.52
C ALA A 113 -18.95 -10.73 7.15
N SER A 114 -19.97 -10.19 6.48
CA SER A 114 -21.36 -10.24 6.93
C SER A 114 -22.25 -10.78 5.81
N ALA A 115 -23.24 -11.61 6.19
CA ALA A 115 -24.26 -12.11 5.27
C ALA A 115 -25.25 -11.01 4.84
N VAL A 116 -25.36 -9.94 5.64
CA VAL A 116 -26.28 -8.82 5.45
C VAL A 116 -25.52 -7.49 5.41
N GLU A 117 -26.10 -6.51 4.72
CA GLU A 117 -25.54 -5.16 4.66
C GLU A 117 -25.60 -4.53 6.05
N ILE A 118 -24.44 -4.09 6.54
CA ILE A 118 -24.30 -3.51 7.88
C ILE A 118 -24.57 -2.01 7.77
N SER A 119 -25.44 -1.49 8.63
CA SER A 119 -25.71 -0.06 8.71
C SER A 119 -24.53 0.71 9.33
N SER A 120 -24.40 2.00 9.01
CA SER A 120 -23.34 2.86 9.54
C SER A 120 -23.30 2.91 11.08
N ASP A 121 -24.46 2.77 11.73
CA ASP A 121 -24.57 2.78 13.20
C ASP A 121 -24.07 1.47 13.80
N GLN A 122 -24.29 0.34 13.13
CA GLN A 122 -23.74 -0.96 13.52
C GLN A 122 -22.23 -1.01 13.29
N GLU A 123 -21.74 -0.43 12.19
CA GLU A 123 -20.30 -0.29 11.92
C GLU A 123 -19.58 0.53 13.00
N LYS A 124 -20.15 1.67 13.40
CA LYS A 124 -19.60 2.48 14.50
C LYS A 124 -19.61 1.75 15.83
N ASN A 125 -20.73 1.13 16.19
CA ASN A 125 -20.85 0.36 17.43
C ASN A 125 -19.86 -0.83 17.47
N LEU A 126 -19.68 -1.53 16.35
CA LEU A 126 -18.75 -2.65 16.26
C LEU A 126 -17.30 -2.17 16.37
N SER A 127 -16.95 -1.10 15.64
CA SER A 127 -15.63 -0.48 15.71
C SER A 127 -15.32 -0.07 17.15
N GLN A 128 -16.23 0.61 17.83
CA GLN A 128 -16.04 1.08 19.21
C GLN A 128 -15.86 -0.08 20.20
N LYS A 129 -16.64 -1.17 20.06
CA LYS A 129 -16.45 -2.39 20.87
C LYS A 129 -15.11 -3.05 20.60
N LEU A 130 -14.70 -3.15 19.34
CA LEU A 130 -13.41 -3.73 18.96
C LEU A 130 -12.23 -2.89 19.48
N GLU A 131 -12.33 -1.57 19.45
CA GLU A 131 -11.34 -0.66 20.04
C GLU A 131 -11.22 -0.85 21.56
N GLN A 132 -12.36 -1.00 22.26
CA GLN A 132 -12.37 -1.29 23.70
C GLN A 132 -11.70 -2.63 24.03
N HIS A 133 -11.97 -3.67 23.25
CA HIS A 133 -11.40 -5.00 23.45
C HIS A 133 -9.91 -5.08 23.09
N THR A 134 -9.49 -4.42 22.00
CA THR A 134 -8.10 -4.48 21.50
C THR A 134 -7.19 -3.41 22.11
N ARG A 135 -7.77 -2.40 22.79
CA ARG A 135 -7.08 -1.20 23.33
C ARG A 135 -6.27 -0.44 22.27
N LYS A 136 -6.66 -0.55 21.00
CA LYS A 136 -5.99 0.01 19.83
C LYS A 136 -7.03 0.63 18.91
N LYS A 137 -6.62 1.54 18.03
CA LYS A 137 -7.52 2.08 17.00
C LYS A 137 -7.86 0.96 16.02
N VAL A 138 -9.12 0.79 15.67
CA VAL A 138 -9.56 -0.29 14.78
C VAL A 138 -10.14 0.33 13.52
N ARG A 139 -9.58 -0.04 12.37
CA ARG A 139 -10.17 0.25 11.07
C ARG A 139 -10.87 -1.01 10.58
N VAL A 140 -12.20 -1.01 10.63
CA VAL A 140 -13.01 -2.15 10.18
C VAL A 140 -13.28 -2.00 8.69
N ARG A 141 -13.10 -3.08 7.92
CA ARG A 141 -13.55 -3.16 6.53
C ARG A 141 -14.65 -4.22 6.45
N PHE A 142 -15.85 -3.78 6.10
CA PHE A 142 -16.97 -4.69 5.91
C PHE A 142 -16.98 -5.25 4.49
N SER A 143 -17.18 -6.55 4.38
CA SER A 143 -17.40 -7.24 3.11
C SER A 143 -18.70 -8.04 3.20
N LEU A 144 -19.52 -7.96 2.15
CA LEU A 144 -20.76 -8.71 2.07
C LEU A 144 -20.48 -10.08 1.47
N ASP A 145 -20.56 -11.13 2.28
CA ASP A 145 -20.36 -12.50 1.83
C ASP A 145 -21.70 -13.25 1.87
N LYS A 146 -22.33 -13.37 0.70
CA LYS A 146 -23.62 -14.06 0.52
C LYS A 146 -23.54 -15.58 0.72
N ALA A 147 -22.34 -16.15 0.83
CA ALA A 147 -22.15 -17.56 1.14
C ALA A 147 -22.23 -17.83 2.66
N LEU A 148 -22.08 -16.80 3.49
CA LEU A 148 -22.35 -16.91 4.92
C LEU A 148 -23.85 -17.10 5.13
N LYS A 149 -24.24 -18.25 5.66
CA LYS A 149 -25.58 -18.47 6.17
C LYS A 149 -25.68 -17.77 7.53
N GLY A 150 -26.32 -16.61 7.53
CA GLY A 150 -26.69 -15.88 8.75
C GLY A 150 -27.88 -16.53 9.45
#